data_AF-A0AA41DR54-F1
#
_entry.id   AF-A0AA41DR54-F1
#
_cell.length_a   1.000
_cell.length_b   1.000
_cell.length_c   1.000
_cell.angle_alpha   90.00
_cell.angle_beta   90.00
_cell.angle_gamma   90.00
#
_symmetry.space_group_name_H-M   'P 1'
#
loop_
_entity.id
_entity.type
_entity.pdbx_description
1 polymer ?
#
loop_
_entity_poly.entity_id
_entity_poly.type
_entity_poly.pdbx_seq_one_letter_code
_entity_poly.pdbx_strand_id
1 'polypeptide(L)'
;MEINDLTPAESRLWRAFASGTDVDFRATNPPAPGSSATDPSGGADPSGADADDPARGDTWGPERTVRASVLRSLLLDGPREDGRVAALSLAGARVTGRLDVQYATVDHPVRLRHCHFDEAPRFYGARLRELNLSESVLPGLISHAVRVEGVLRLTRARFSGTVRLAGAEVTGSLYLESTRIEAPDTEGPVLQLNQAVLGADLWAPGLRTAGEVRLTGARVAGTVNLNDAVLDRPGGTAVHAETLATEADVLLRRADVRGRLELRGARIPGRLDLSHARLANAGNTALRASSCVIGELWLREGPAVQGALNLRRAQVDVLFLQPEVVPAWVQLNDLTYTSLIPHEPAERRLPMLEKGDSYLPFTYEQLTAAYRRIGDDDAARLVQLAKQRRRRRTLPWYGRLWGHLQDIAVGYGFRPLRAGGWLLSLLAVGSVVYGLHHPPPLKPQEAPGFNPVFYTLDLLLPVISFGQETAFSPQGGYQTLSYVLVITGWILATTVITGLTRTVSRQ
;
A
#
# COMPACT_ATOMS: atom_id res chain seq x y z
N MET A 1 34.95 27.86 -30.45
CA MET A 1 34.36 27.23 -31.64
C MET A 1 33.46 28.29 -32.26
N GLU A 2 33.93 28.92 -33.33
CA GLU A 2 33.23 30.03 -33.97
C GLU A 2 31.87 29.55 -34.48
N ILE A 3 30.81 30.28 -34.13
CA ILE A 3 29.41 30.02 -34.50
C ILE A 3 29.14 30.56 -35.92
N ASN A 4 30.16 30.64 -36.79
CA ASN A 4 30.09 31.38 -38.04
C ASN A 4 29.35 30.64 -39.16
N ASP A 5 29.23 29.30 -39.08
CA ASP A 5 28.49 28.49 -40.06
C ASP A 5 27.26 27.84 -39.42
N LEU A 6 26.18 28.60 -39.25
CA LEU A 6 24.88 28.08 -38.82
C LEU A 6 24.18 27.36 -39.98
N THR A 7 23.64 26.17 -39.75
CA THR A 7 22.79 25.50 -40.74
C THR A 7 21.48 26.29 -40.95
N PRO A 8 20.73 26.06 -42.05
CA PRO A 8 19.42 26.70 -42.24
C PRO A 8 18.45 26.47 -41.08
N ALA A 9 18.47 25.26 -40.49
CA ALA A 9 17.69 24.90 -39.31
C ALA A 9 18.10 25.72 -38.07
N GLU A 10 19.42 25.79 -37.81
CA GLU A 10 19.97 26.56 -36.69
C GLU A 10 19.72 28.07 -36.85
N SER A 11 19.82 28.60 -38.07
CA SER A 11 19.55 30.01 -38.38
C SER A 11 18.07 30.37 -38.19
N ARG A 12 17.16 29.43 -38.46
CA ARG A 12 15.72 29.59 -38.15
C ARG A 12 15.49 29.62 -36.65
N LEU A 13 16.13 28.72 -35.90
CA LEU A 13 16.06 28.68 -34.45
C LEU A 13 16.64 29.93 -33.79
N TRP A 14 17.77 30.42 -34.29
CA TRP A 14 18.44 31.61 -33.75
C TRP A 14 17.55 32.86 -33.83
N ARG A 15 16.86 33.06 -34.95
CA ARG A 15 15.90 34.16 -35.13
C ARG A 15 14.66 33.98 -34.27
N ALA A 16 14.15 32.76 -34.18
CA ALA A 16 12.96 32.46 -33.40
C ALA A 16 13.18 32.57 -31.87
N PHE A 17 14.41 32.34 -31.41
CA PHE A 17 14.76 32.47 -29.99
C PHE A 17 14.55 33.90 -29.48
N ALA A 18 14.99 34.91 -30.24
CA ALA A 18 14.87 36.32 -29.85
C ALA A 18 13.41 36.76 -29.71
N SER A 19 12.53 36.30 -30.60
CA SER A 19 11.10 36.62 -30.61
C SER A 19 10.27 35.70 -29.70
N GLY A 20 10.84 34.59 -29.23
CA GLY A 20 10.17 33.55 -28.44
C GLY A 20 9.19 32.68 -29.23
N THR A 21 9.27 32.69 -30.56
CA THR A 21 8.37 31.91 -31.43
C THR A 21 8.73 30.42 -31.45
N ASP A 22 7.73 29.55 -31.52
CA ASP A 22 7.92 28.10 -31.60
C ASP A 22 8.47 27.68 -32.97
N VAL A 23 9.56 26.90 -32.98
CA VAL A 23 10.11 26.29 -34.19
C VAL A 23 9.75 24.81 -34.21
N ASP A 24 8.83 24.43 -35.10
CA ASP A 24 8.51 23.05 -35.40
C ASP A 24 9.14 22.62 -36.73
N PHE A 25 9.89 21.53 -36.69
CA PHE A 25 10.52 20.86 -37.83
C PHE A 25 9.76 19.63 -38.31
N ARG A 26 8.68 19.24 -37.62
CA ARG A 26 7.78 18.19 -38.13
C ARG A 26 7.06 18.69 -39.37
N ALA A 27 6.77 17.78 -40.30
CA ALA A 27 6.09 18.16 -41.52
C ALA A 27 4.66 18.60 -41.20
N THR A 28 4.38 19.91 -41.24
CA THR A 28 3.03 20.35 -41.56
C THR A 28 2.81 19.92 -43.00
N ASN A 29 2.18 18.78 -43.24
CA ASN A 29 1.67 18.45 -44.57
C ASN A 29 0.70 19.58 -44.94
N PRO A 30 1.00 20.49 -45.89
CA PRO A 30 -0.06 21.29 -46.47
C PRO A 30 -0.93 20.30 -47.25
N PRO A 31 -2.27 20.41 -47.26
CA PRO A 31 -3.05 19.67 -48.24
C PRO A 31 -2.47 20.00 -49.62
N ALA A 32 -2.09 18.98 -50.38
CA ALA A 32 -1.59 19.16 -51.73
C ALA A 32 -2.59 20.02 -52.51
N PRO A 33 -2.15 21.03 -53.30
CA PRO A 33 -3.06 21.84 -54.08
C PRO A 33 -3.69 20.96 -55.16
N GLY A 34 -4.89 20.42 -54.88
CA GLY A 34 -5.61 19.55 -55.81
C GLY A 34 -6.61 18.56 -55.23
N SER A 35 -6.66 18.29 -53.91
CA SER A 35 -7.72 17.41 -53.38
C SER A 35 -9.00 18.20 -53.10
N SER A 36 -9.98 18.02 -53.99
CA SER A 36 -11.34 18.50 -53.80
C SER A 36 -11.98 17.80 -52.60
N ALA A 37 -12.68 18.61 -51.79
CA ALA A 37 -13.40 18.16 -50.63
C ALA A 37 -14.63 17.34 -51.04
N THR A 38 -14.55 16.01 -50.94
CA THR A 38 -15.70 15.11 -50.72
C THR A 38 -15.21 13.67 -50.53
N ASP A 39 -14.94 13.26 -49.28
CA ASP A 39 -15.17 11.86 -48.87
C ASP A 39 -15.29 11.79 -47.32
N PRO A 40 -16.40 11.28 -46.72
CA PRO A 40 -16.58 11.25 -45.27
C PRO A 40 -16.03 10.00 -44.57
N SER A 41 -15.38 9.07 -45.27
CA SER A 41 -14.76 7.88 -44.65
C SER A 41 -13.30 8.17 -44.26
N GLY A 42 -13.12 8.82 -43.11
CA GLY A 42 -11.80 9.10 -42.52
C GLY A 42 -11.08 7.84 -42.05
N GLY A 43 -10.38 7.17 -42.96
CA GLY A 43 -9.24 6.32 -42.63
C GLY A 43 -7.99 7.18 -42.58
N ALA A 44 -7.44 7.43 -41.39
CA ALA A 44 -6.15 8.07 -41.25
C ALA A 44 -5.06 7.15 -41.83
N ASP A 45 -4.39 7.61 -42.87
CA ASP A 45 -3.27 6.91 -43.50
C ASP A 45 -2.10 6.79 -42.49
N PRO A 46 -1.66 5.58 -42.06
CA PRO A 46 -0.70 5.42 -40.96
C PRO A 46 0.75 5.83 -41.27
N SER A 47 1.06 6.15 -42.53
CA SER A 47 2.45 6.26 -43.03
C SER A 47 3.14 7.60 -42.67
N GLY A 48 2.39 8.67 -42.41
CA GLY A 48 2.94 10.00 -42.09
C GLY A 48 3.28 10.21 -40.61
N ALA A 49 2.47 9.67 -39.69
CA ALA A 49 2.69 9.80 -38.24
C ALA A 49 3.96 9.07 -37.77
N ASP A 50 4.37 8.07 -38.53
CA ASP A 50 5.48 7.18 -38.26
C ASP A 50 6.83 7.84 -38.62
N ALA A 51 6.88 8.68 -39.65
CA ALA A 51 8.10 9.39 -40.08
C ALA A 51 8.58 10.46 -39.07
N ASP A 52 7.65 10.98 -38.26
CA ASP A 52 7.92 11.99 -37.24
C ASP A 52 8.14 11.41 -35.83
N ASP A 53 8.17 10.07 -35.66
CA ASP A 53 8.53 9.46 -34.37
C ASP A 53 10.00 9.78 -34.02
N PRO A 54 10.26 10.47 -32.89
CA PRO A 54 11.62 10.79 -32.45
C PRO A 54 12.50 9.55 -32.23
N ALA A 55 11.92 8.35 -32.07
CA ALA A 55 12.69 7.11 -31.99
C ALA A 55 13.40 6.74 -33.30
N ARG A 56 12.97 7.29 -34.44
CA ARG A 56 13.65 7.21 -35.74
C ARG A 56 14.41 8.48 -36.09
N GLY A 57 14.65 9.34 -35.10
CA GLY A 57 15.32 10.62 -35.29
C GLY A 57 16.79 10.51 -35.71
N ASP A 58 17.39 9.32 -35.57
CA ASP A 58 18.69 8.97 -36.14
C ASP A 58 18.71 9.02 -37.68
N THR A 59 17.55 8.85 -38.32
CA THR A 59 17.39 8.93 -39.79
C THR A 59 17.10 10.33 -40.31
N TRP A 60 16.87 11.32 -39.43
CA TRP A 60 16.56 12.69 -39.84
C TRP A 60 17.77 13.41 -40.44
N GLY A 61 17.52 14.15 -41.53
CA GLY A 61 18.55 14.84 -42.30
C GLY A 61 19.01 16.18 -41.69
N PRO A 62 19.91 16.89 -42.37
CA PRO A 62 20.47 18.18 -41.90
C PRO A 62 19.41 19.27 -41.70
N GLU A 63 18.26 19.17 -42.39
CA GLU A 63 17.13 20.09 -42.29
C GLU A 63 16.40 20.06 -40.94
N ARG A 64 16.59 18.99 -40.15
CA ARG A 64 16.04 18.85 -38.79
C ARG A 64 17.13 18.70 -37.72
N THR A 65 18.40 18.89 -38.11
CA THR A 65 19.54 18.67 -37.22
C THR A 65 20.04 20.00 -36.65
N VAL A 66 20.18 20.04 -35.32
CA VAL A 66 20.63 21.22 -34.56
C VAL A 66 21.77 20.79 -33.64
N ARG A 67 22.91 21.48 -33.68
CA ARG A 67 24.03 21.19 -32.80
C ARG A 67 23.75 21.63 -31.36
N ALA A 68 24.12 20.79 -30.40
CA ALA A 68 24.01 21.09 -28.98
C ALA A 68 24.84 22.32 -28.55
N SER A 69 25.94 22.62 -29.25
CA SER A 69 26.74 23.83 -29.01
C SER A 69 25.99 25.12 -29.36
N VAL A 70 25.14 25.10 -30.40
CA VAL A 70 24.28 26.22 -30.77
C VAL A 70 23.18 26.40 -29.73
N LEU A 71 22.54 25.32 -29.31
CA LEU A 71 21.56 25.35 -28.21
C LEU A 71 22.18 25.92 -26.93
N ARG A 72 23.35 25.44 -26.54
CA ARG A 72 24.08 25.96 -25.38
C ARG A 72 24.35 27.47 -25.51
N SER A 73 24.79 27.92 -26.68
CA SER A 73 25.08 29.34 -26.91
C SER A 73 23.82 30.21 -26.82
N LEU A 74 22.69 29.74 -27.38
CA LEU A 74 21.39 30.41 -27.23
C LEU A 74 20.94 30.49 -25.76
N LEU A 75 21.17 29.44 -24.99
CA LEU A 75 20.76 29.39 -23.58
C LEU A 75 21.59 30.32 -22.69
N LEU A 76 22.87 30.51 -22.98
CA LEU A 76 23.80 31.32 -22.19
C LEU A 76 23.83 32.80 -22.64
N ASP A 77 24.02 33.04 -23.93
CA ASP A 77 24.28 34.37 -24.51
C ASP A 77 23.37 34.64 -25.74
N GLY A 78 22.17 34.08 -25.76
CA GLY A 78 21.25 34.20 -26.89
C GLY A 78 20.79 35.63 -27.17
N PRO A 79 20.41 35.94 -28.43
CA PRO A 79 19.93 37.25 -28.83
C PRO A 79 18.63 37.61 -28.11
N ARG A 80 18.48 38.88 -27.73
CA ARG A 80 17.30 39.44 -27.06
C ARG A 80 16.70 40.55 -27.91
N GLU A 81 15.38 40.59 -28.00
CA GLU A 81 14.63 41.66 -28.68
C GLU A 81 13.78 42.41 -27.65
N ASP A 82 13.88 43.74 -27.64
CA ASP A 82 13.17 44.57 -26.67
C ASP A 82 11.65 44.40 -26.79
N GLY A 83 10.99 44.20 -25.64
CA GLY A 83 9.54 43.96 -25.58
C GLY A 83 9.09 42.54 -25.93
N ARG A 84 10.01 41.62 -26.23
CA ARG A 84 9.74 40.19 -26.42
C ARG A 84 10.38 39.35 -25.32
N VAL A 85 9.82 38.16 -25.06
CA VAL A 85 10.38 37.21 -24.10
C VAL A 85 11.11 36.13 -24.88
N ALA A 86 12.44 36.13 -24.80
CA ALA A 86 13.23 35.09 -25.42
C ALA A 86 12.92 33.72 -24.81
N ALA A 87 12.76 32.71 -25.67
CA ALA A 87 12.44 31.36 -25.28
C ALA A 87 13.04 30.36 -26.28
N LEU A 88 13.61 29.27 -25.76
CA LEU A 88 14.04 28.17 -26.61
C LEU A 88 12.85 27.23 -26.81
N SER A 89 12.14 27.34 -27.93
CA SER A 89 11.11 26.38 -28.29
C SER A 89 11.41 25.70 -29.62
N LEU A 90 11.75 24.42 -29.51
CA LEU A 90 12.13 23.53 -30.59
C LEU A 90 11.25 22.29 -30.55
N ALA A 91 10.71 21.90 -31.70
CA ALA A 91 9.98 20.66 -31.88
C ALA A 91 10.48 19.88 -33.10
N GLY A 92 10.60 18.55 -32.95
CA GLY A 92 10.89 17.65 -34.07
C GLY A 92 12.33 17.68 -34.57
N ALA A 93 13.32 17.98 -33.71
CA ALA A 93 14.71 18.14 -34.12
C ALA A 93 15.62 17.04 -33.57
N ARG A 94 16.66 16.69 -34.34
CA ARG A 94 17.79 15.88 -33.88
C ARG A 94 18.84 16.80 -33.28
N VAL A 95 19.18 16.59 -32.02
CA VAL A 95 20.20 17.33 -31.29
C VAL A 95 21.50 16.54 -31.33
N THR A 96 22.50 17.07 -32.04
CA THR A 96 23.81 16.42 -32.22
C THR A 96 24.84 16.95 -31.22
N GLY A 97 25.61 16.03 -30.64
CA GLY A 97 26.57 16.31 -29.57
C GLY A 97 25.90 16.52 -28.20
N ARG A 98 26.73 16.76 -27.19
CA ARG A 98 26.27 16.88 -25.80
C ARG A 98 25.81 18.30 -25.45
N LEU A 99 24.54 18.42 -25.05
CA LEU A 99 24.04 19.66 -24.44
C LEU A 99 24.50 19.73 -22.98
N ASP A 100 25.55 20.53 -22.76
CA ASP A 100 26.16 20.73 -21.44
C ASP A 100 25.94 22.18 -20.98
N VAL A 101 25.13 22.35 -19.93
CA VAL A 101 24.85 23.63 -19.28
C VAL A 101 25.02 23.51 -17.76
N GLN A 102 26.05 22.78 -17.33
CA GLN A 102 26.36 22.60 -15.92
C GLN A 102 26.61 23.94 -15.21
N TYR A 103 26.02 24.09 -14.02
CA TYR A 103 26.09 25.30 -13.18
C TYR A 103 25.64 26.60 -13.85
N ALA A 104 25.03 26.52 -15.04
CA ALA A 104 24.53 27.69 -15.75
C ALA A 104 23.22 28.18 -15.14
N THR A 105 22.95 29.47 -15.30
CA THR A 105 21.63 30.06 -15.03
C THR A 105 20.98 30.39 -16.36
N VAL A 106 19.82 29.80 -16.61
CA VAL A 106 19.04 29.95 -17.84
C VAL A 106 17.70 30.59 -17.49
N ASP A 107 17.60 31.89 -17.75
CA ASP A 107 16.42 32.70 -17.43
C ASP A 107 15.25 32.47 -18.41
N HIS A 108 15.48 31.72 -19.48
CA HIS A 108 14.53 31.49 -20.56
C HIS A 108 13.88 30.11 -20.42
N PRO A 109 12.59 29.95 -20.77
CA PRO A 109 11.96 28.63 -20.82
C PRO A 109 12.63 27.75 -21.88
N VAL A 110 12.92 26.49 -21.54
CA VAL A 110 13.53 25.50 -22.43
C VAL A 110 12.50 24.44 -22.81
N ARG A 111 12.01 24.48 -24.04
CA ARG A 111 11.04 23.52 -24.59
C ARG A 111 11.63 22.79 -25.79
N LEU A 112 12.02 21.54 -25.59
CA LEU A 112 12.57 20.64 -26.60
C LEU A 112 11.61 19.44 -26.74
N ARG A 113 10.58 19.59 -27.56
CA ARG A 113 9.50 18.60 -27.73
C ARG A 113 9.79 17.70 -28.92
N HIS A 114 9.42 16.43 -28.87
CA HIS A 114 9.62 15.52 -30.02
C HIS A 114 11.06 15.53 -30.57
N CYS A 115 12.06 15.71 -29.70
CA CYS A 115 13.45 15.78 -30.12
C CYS A 115 14.14 14.43 -29.95
N HIS A 116 15.11 14.14 -30.81
CA HIS A 116 16.03 13.01 -30.65
C HIS A 116 17.38 13.54 -30.18
N PHE A 117 17.92 13.00 -29.09
CA PHE A 117 19.25 13.38 -28.60
C PHE A 117 20.25 12.26 -28.86
N ASP A 118 21.37 12.60 -29.49
CA ASP A 118 22.44 11.62 -29.74
C ASP A 118 23.25 11.32 -28.46
N GLU A 119 23.36 12.31 -27.56
CA GLU A 119 24.05 12.20 -26.28
C GLU A 119 23.21 12.68 -25.10
N ALA A 120 23.48 12.17 -23.90
CA ALA A 120 22.71 12.50 -22.70
C ALA A 120 22.97 13.95 -22.26
N PRO A 121 21.93 14.82 -22.21
CA PRO A 121 22.09 16.20 -21.76
C PRO A 121 22.47 16.29 -20.28
N ARG A 122 23.25 17.33 -19.96
CA ARG A 122 23.79 17.60 -18.61
C ARG A 122 23.35 18.97 -18.10
N PHE A 123 22.53 18.95 -17.05
CA PHE A 123 22.03 20.12 -16.32
C PHE A 123 22.48 20.09 -14.85
N TYR A 124 23.61 19.46 -14.55
CA TYR A 124 24.14 19.36 -13.18
C TYR A 124 24.26 20.76 -12.56
N GLY A 125 23.61 21.00 -11.42
CA GLY A 125 23.67 22.27 -10.69
C GLY A 125 23.11 23.48 -11.45
N ALA A 126 22.44 23.29 -12.59
CA ALA A 126 21.90 24.37 -13.39
C ALA A 126 20.64 24.97 -12.74
N ARG A 127 20.39 26.25 -13.00
CA ARG A 127 19.14 26.94 -12.64
C ARG A 127 18.36 27.22 -13.90
N LEU A 128 17.16 26.67 -14.00
CA LEU A 128 16.31 26.74 -15.18
C LEU A 128 14.96 27.34 -14.79
N ARG A 129 14.40 28.18 -15.66
CA ARG A 129 13.03 28.65 -15.47
C ARG A 129 12.00 27.54 -15.71
N GLU A 130 12.13 26.80 -16.81
CA GLU A 130 11.29 25.65 -17.14
C GLU A 130 12.10 24.71 -18.03
N LEU A 131 11.89 23.39 -17.87
CA LEU A 131 12.46 22.39 -18.76
C LEU A 131 11.36 21.42 -19.23
N ASN A 132 11.10 21.42 -20.52
CA ASN A 132 10.13 20.55 -21.17
C ASN A 132 10.83 19.70 -22.24
N LEU A 133 10.97 18.40 -21.96
CA LEU A 133 11.51 17.38 -22.86
C LEU A 133 10.41 16.39 -23.29
N SER A 134 9.16 16.85 -23.36
CA SER A 134 8.02 15.96 -23.65
C SER A 134 8.15 15.31 -25.01
N GLU A 135 7.77 14.04 -25.08
CA GLU A 135 7.77 13.22 -26.31
C GLU A 135 9.16 13.06 -26.96
N SER A 136 10.23 13.39 -26.24
CA SER A 136 11.60 13.30 -26.76
C SER A 136 12.23 11.94 -26.43
N VAL A 137 13.21 11.54 -27.24
CA VAL A 137 14.03 10.33 -27.05
C VAL A 137 15.43 10.76 -26.63
N LEU A 138 15.87 10.28 -25.47
CA LEU A 138 17.16 10.63 -24.90
C LEU A 138 17.91 9.39 -24.38
N PRO A 139 19.24 9.32 -24.53
CA PRO A 139 20.03 8.23 -23.97
C PRO A 139 20.22 8.32 -22.44
N GLY A 140 19.67 9.35 -21.80
CA GLY A 140 19.72 9.57 -20.36
C GLY A 140 19.52 11.04 -20.02
N LEU A 141 19.50 11.36 -18.73
CA LEU A 141 19.42 12.75 -18.26
C LEU A 141 20.26 12.90 -16.99
N ILE A 142 21.25 13.80 -17.01
CA ILE A 142 22.10 14.05 -15.84
C ILE A 142 21.81 15.45 -15.30
N SER A 143 20.97 15.52 -14.28
CA SER A 143 20.44 16.77 -13.72
C SER A 143 20.47 16.74 -12.20
N HIS A 144 21.60 16.33 -11.63
CA HIS A 144 21.81 16.35 -10.18
C HIS A 144 21.85 17.79 -9.66
N ALA A 145 21.18 18.04 -8.53
CA ALA A 145 21.09 19.37 -7.92
C ALA A 145 20.57 20.48 -8.86
N VAL A 146 19.82 20.12 -9.92
CA VAL A 146 19.19 21.11 -10.80
C VAL A 146 18.11 21.85 -10.03
N ARG A 147 17.99 23.15 -10.26
CA ARG A 147 16.88 23.97 -9.76
C ARG A 147 15.99 24.38 -10.90
N VAL A 148 14.70 24.07 -10.80
CA VAL A 148 13.69 24.44 -11.79
C VAL A 148 12.61 25.28 -11.10
N GLU A 149 12.52 26.56 -11.44
CA GLU A 149 11.56 27.49 -10.83
C GLU A 149 10.11 27.21 -11.24
N GLY A 150 9.92 26.71 -12.46
CA GLY A 150 8.62 26.31 -12.98
C GLY A 150 8.41 24.82 -12.84
N VAL A 151 8.19 24.17 -13.99
CA VAL A 151 7.89 22.74 -14.08
C VAL A 151 8.99 22.00 -14.83
N LEU A 152 9.21 20.74 -14.44
CA LEU A 152 10.02 19.79 -15.19
C LEU A 152 9.08 18.80 -15.88
N ARG A 153 8.95 18.90 -17.21
CA ARG A 153 8.06 18.05 -18.01
C ARG A 153 8.86 17.05 -18.82
N LEU A 154 8.67 15.77 -18.52
CA LEU A 154 9.24 14.62 -19.22
C LEU A 154 8.13 13.70 -19.76
N THR A 155 6.92 14.23 -19.94
CA THR A 155 5.72 13.52 -20.39
C THR A 155 5.97 12.78 -21.70
N ARG A 156 5.66 11.48 -21.73
CA ARG A 156 5.83 10.60 -22.90
C ARG A 156 7.26 10.55 -23.45
N ALA A 157 8.25 10.99 -22.68
CA ALA A 157 9.66 10.85 -23.05
C ALA A 157 10.10 9.38 -22.98
N ARG A 158 11.05 9.00 -23.82
CA ARG A 158 11.65 7.66 -23.83
C ARG A 158 13.13 7.79 -23.51
N PHE A 159 13.56 7.12 -22.46
CA PHE A 159 14.95 7.09 -22.01
C PHE A 159 15.52 5.69 -22.21
N SER A 160 16.60 5.58 -22.99
CA SER A 160 17.39 4.34 -23.13
C SER A 160 18.52 4.21 -22.09
N GLY A 161 18.60 5.16 -21.15
CA GLY A 161 19.54 5.16 -20.04
C GLY A 161 18.97 5.82 -18.79
N THR A 162 19.83 6.11 -17.81
CA THR A 162 19.37 6.56 -16.49
C THR A 162 18.94 8.04 -16.47
N VAL A 163 17.88 8.33 -15.72
CA VAL A 163 17.43 9.68 -15.38
C VAL A 163 17.87 10.01 -13.95
N ARG A 164 18.79 10.96 -13.83
CA ARG A 164 19.38 11.38 -12.55
C ARG A 164 18.94 12.78 -12.18
N LEU A 165 18.03 12.86 -11.21
CA LEU A 165 17.46 14.07 -10.62
C LEU A 165 17.69 14.10 -9.10
N ALA A 166 18.77 13.46 -8.66
CA ALA A 166 19.19 13.43 -7.26
C ALA A 166 19.44 14.87 -6.76
N GLY A 167 18.83 15.24 -5.63
CA GLY A 167 18.92 16.58 -5.05
C GLY A 167 18.27 17.68 -5.91
N ALA A 168 17.47 17.34 -6.93
CA ALA A 168 16.79 18.32 -7.74
C ALA A 168 15.74 19.08 -6.91
N GLU A 169 15.66 20.40 -7.10
CA GLU A 169 14.65 21.27 -6.51
C GLU A 169 13.75 21.76 -7.64
N VAL A 170 12.49 21.37 -7.64
CA VAL A 170 11.48 21.84 -8.60
C VAL A 170 10.41 22.57 -7.80
N THR A 171 10.24 23.87 -8.02
CA THR A 171 9.23 24.65 -7.29
C THR A 171 7.81 24.22 -7.70
N GLY A 172 7.60 23.88 -8.97
CA GLY A 172 6.36 23.27 -9.46
C GLY A 172 6.37 21.74 -9.42
N SER A 173 5.60 21.13 -10.33
CA SER A 173 5.45 19.68 -10.44
C SER A 173 6.48 19.06 -11.39
N LEU A 174 6.83 17.79 -11.13
CA LEU A 174 7.57 16.91 -12.03
C LEU A 174 6.58 16.01 -12.78
N TYR A 175 6.50 16.16 -14.10
CA TYR A 175 5.64 15.35 -14.96
C TYR A 175 6.44 14.25 -15.65
N LEU A 176 6.06 12.99 -15.40
CA LEU A 176 6.61 11.75 -15.94
C LEU A 176 5.49 10.86 -16.52
N GLU A 177 4.38 11.48 -16.94
CA GLU A 177 3.22 10.78 -17.47
C GLU A 177 3.58 9.96 -18.71
N SER A 178 3.26 8.67 -18.68
CA SER A 178 3.55 7.71 -19.76
C SER A 178 5.01 7.72 -20.23
N THR A 179 5.94 8.17 -19.38
CA THR A 179 7.38 8.12 -19.64
C THR A 179 7.86 6.67 -19.59
N ARG A 180 8.81 6.33 -20.45
CA ARG A 180 9.44 5.02 -20.49
C ARG A 180 10.92 5.16 -20.18
N ILE A 181 11.42 4.42 -19.19
CA ILE A 181 12.83 4.42 -18.80
C ILE A 181 13.31 2.97 -18.80
N GLU A 182 14.13 2.63 -19.79
CA GLU A 182 14.70 1.31 -19.98
C GLU A 182 16.22 1.47 -20.06
N ALA A 183 16.95 0.98 -19.05
CA ALA A 183 18.41 1.01 -19.05
C ALA A 183 18.94 -0.40 -18.73
N PRO A 184 18.91 -1.33 -19.71
CA PRO A 184 19.21 -2.74 -19.48
C PRO A 184 20.62 -2.98 -18.94
N ASP A 185 21.58 -2.12 -19.29
CA ASP A 185 22.98 -2.24 -18.91
C ASP A 185 23.29 -1.66 -17.51
N THR A 186 22.29 -1.13 -16.79
CA THR A 186 22.52 -0.52 -15.48
C THR A 186 22.15 -1.43 -14.32
N GLU A 187 23.10 -1.66 -13.42
CA GLU A 187 22.81 -2.27 -12.12
C GLU A 187 22.18 -1.26 -11.14
N GLY A 188 22.31 0.04 -11.42
CA GLY A 188 21.85 1.13 -10.58
C GLY A 188 20.36 1.47 -10.71
N PRO A 189 19.90 2.54 -10.03
CA PRO A 189 18.56 3.08 -10.25
C PRO A 189 18.42 3.67 -11.64
N VAL A 190 17.30 3.38 -12.31
CA VAL A 190 16.97 3.97 -13.62
C VAL A 190 16.38 5.37 -13.48
N LEU A 191 15.66 5.63 -12.39
CA LEU A 191 15.17 6.94 -12.01
C LEU A 191 15.64 7.29 -10.61
N GLN A 192 16.46 8.32 -10.49
CA GLN A 192 17.01 8.81 -9.21
C GLN A 192 16.39 10.15 -8.85
N LEU A 193 15.63 10.17 -7.77
CA LEU A 193 15.00 11.35 -7.16
C LEU A 193 15.36 11.43 -5.66
N ASN A 194 16.49 10.84 -5.26
CA ASN A 194 16.95 10.88 -3.87
C ASN A 194 17.19 12.32 -3.42
N GLN A 195 16.62 12.69 -2.26
CA GLN A 195 16.65 14.04 -1.71
C GLN A 195 16.08 15.12 -2.66
N ALA A 196 15.27 14.74 -3.64
CA ALA A 196 14.58 15.72 -4.48
C ALA A 196 13.51 16.45 -3.67
N VAL A 197 13.33 17.75 -3.95
CA VAL A 197 12.29 18.59 -3.34
C VAL A 197 11.37 19.07 -4.44
N LEU A 198 10.10 18.67 -4.38
CA LEU A 198 9.06 19.10 -5.31
C LEU A 198 8.06 19.99 -4.56
N GLY A 199 7.88 21.22 -5.00
CA GLY A 199 6.97 22.19 -4.39
C GLY A 199 5.50 21.98 -4.76
N ALA A 200 5.22 21.06 -5.70
CA ALA A 200 3.88 20.58 -6.00
C ALA A 200 3.88 19.04 -6.14
N ASP A 201 3.39 18.50 -7.25
CA ASP A 201 3.15 17.06 -7.41
C ASP A 201 4.32 16.32 -8.11
N LEU A 202 4.47 15.04 -7.77
CA LEU A 202 5.14 14.07 -8.64
C LEU A 202 4.07 13.37 -9.49
N TRP A 203 3.91 13.79 -10.73
CA TRP A 203 2.87 13.30 -11.63
C TRP A 203 3.42 12.29 -12.63
N ALA A 204 3.29 10.99 -12.33
CA ALA A 204 3.84 9.90 -13.12
C ALA A 204 2.82 8.79 -13.47
N PRO A 205 1.57 9.10 -13.88
CA PRO A 205 0.64 8.06 -14.29
C PRO A 205 1.12 7.36 -15.57
N GLY A 206 0.99 6.04 -15.63
CA GLY A 206 1.43 5.24 -16.77
C GLY A 206 2.96 5.13 -16.93
N LEU A 207 3.74 5.59 -15.94
CA LEU A 207 5.20 5.48 -15.95
C LEU A 207 5.63 4.02 -16.11
N ARG A 208 6.55 3.75 -17.04
CA ARG A 208 7.13 2.42 -17.26
C ARG A 208 8.62 2.44 -16.99
N THR A 209 9.07 1.62 -16.05
CA THR A 209 10.49 1.52 -15.69
C THR A 209 10.94 0.06 -15.64
N ALA A 210 12.06 -0.23 -16.28
CA ALA A 210 12.78 -1.49 -16.11
C ALA A 210 13.99 -1.25 -15.20
N GLY A 211 13.79 -1.24 -13.87
CA GLY A 211 14.82 -0.95 -12.86
C GLY A 211 14.30 -0.25 -11.60
N GLU A 212 15.19 0.33 -10.78
CA GLU A 212 14.81 1.04 -9.53
C GLU A 212 14.28 2.41 -9.88
N VAL A 213 13.19 2.77 -9.24
CA VAL A 213 12.84 4.14 -8.94
C VAL A 213 13.26 4.44 -7.50
N ARG A 214 14.25 5.33 -7.32
CA ARG A 214 14.75 5.71 -6.00
C ARG A 214 14.25 7.10 -5.61
N LEU A 215 13.48 7.15 -4.53
CA LEU A 215 12.85 8.34 -3.94
C LEU A 215 13.35 8.55 -2.49
N THR A 216 14.50 7.99 -2.12
CA THR A 216 15.04 8.05 -0.75
C THR A 216 15.18 9.49 -0.25
N GLY A 217 14.44 9.82 0.81
CA GLY A 217 14.41 11.15 1.43
C GLY A 217 13.87 12.26 0.53
N ALA A 218 13.15 11.92 -0.55
CA ALA A 218 12.45 12.91 -1.35
C ALA A 218 11.34 13.59 -0.53
N ARG A 219 11.09 14.86 -0.82
CA ARG A 219 9.99 15.65 -0.24
C ARG A 219 9.10 16.14 -1.36
N VAL A 220 7.81 15.87 -1.26
CA VAL A 220 6.81 16.28 -2.24
C VAL A 220 5.70 17.02 -1.50
N ALA A 221 5.55 18.32 -1.77
CA ALA A 221 4.52 19.11 -1.12
C ALA A 221 3.12 18.63 -1.51
N GLY A 222 2.94 18.15 -2.75
CA GLY A 222 1.69 17.62 -3.23
C GLY A 222 1.59 16.09 -3.15
N THR A 223 0.94 15.54 -4.18
CA THR A 223 0.67 14.13 -4.36
C THR A 223 1.77 13.44 -5.17
N VAL A 224 2.09 12.20 -4.79
CA VAL A 224 2.86 11.29 -5.63
C VAL A 224 1.89 10.39 -6.37
N ASN A 225 1.70 10.63 -7.67
CA ASN A 225 0.81 9.86 -8.52
C ASN A 225 1.58 8.91 -9.43
N LEU A 226 1.48 7.61 -9.17
CA LEU A 226 2.03 6.49 -9.93
C LEU A 226 0.90 5.54 -10.39
N ASN A 227 -0.31 6.07 -10.61
CA ASN A 227 -1.43 5.28 -11.11
C ASN A 227 -1.09 4.66 -12.46
N ASP A 228 -1.54 3.42 -12.70
CA ASP A 228 -1.32 2.71 -13.96
C ASP A 228 0.17 2.50 -14.33
N ALA A 229 1.09 2.72 -13.38
CA ALA A 229 2.52 2.56 -13.60
C ALA A 229 2.91 1.07 -13.68
N VAL A 230 3.93 0.78 -14.50
CA VAL A 230 4.55 -0.55 -14.62
C VAL A 230 5.99 -0.44 -14.15
N LEU A 231 6.27 -0.98 -12.96
CA LEU A 231 7.54 -0.84 -12.28
C LEU A 231 8.16 -2.23 -12.16
N ASP A 232 9.09 -2.54 -13.06
CA ASP A 232 9.63 -3.88 -13.22
C ASP A 232 11.10 -3.96 -12.76
N ARG A 233 11.31 -4.66 -11.64
CA ARG A 233 12.60 -5.15 -11.18
C ARG A 233 12.41 -6.43 -10.36
N PRO A 234 12.28 -7.59 -11.00
CA PRO A 234 12.00 -8.84 -10.32
C PRO A 234 13.17 -9.22 -9.40
N GLY A 235 12.86 -9.74 -8.21
CA GLY A 235 13.86 -10.13 -7.19
C GLY A 235 14.55 -8.96 -6.47
N GLY A 236 14.45 -7.74 -7.00
CA GLY A 236 15.03 -6.53 -6.41
C GLY A 236 14.00 -5.61 -5.76
N THR A 237 14.40 -4.35 -5.56
CA THR A 237 13.52 -3.26 -5.15
C THR A 237 13.11 -2.46 -6.37
N ALA A 238 11.83 -2.46 -6.73
CA ALA A 238 11.29 -1.70 -7.85
C ALA A 238 11.15 -0.22 -7.48
N VAL A 239 10.65 0.06 -6.28
CA VAL A 239 10.53 1.43 -5.74
C VAL A 239 11.16 1.50 -4.37
N HIS A 240 12.16 2.37 -4.23
CA HIS A 240 12.86 2.61 -2.98
C HIS A 240 12.58 4.02 -2.47
N ALA A 241 11.57 4.15 -1.62
CA ALA A 241 11.06 5.40 -1.06
C ALA A 241 11.26 5.45 0.46
N GLU A 242 12.46 5.10 0.93
CA GLU A 242 12.83 5.21 2.35
C GLU A 242 12.81 6.68 2.77
N THR A 243 12.16 6.99 3.90
CA THR A 243 12.00 8.35 4.45
C THR A 243 11.34 9.36 3.50
N LEU A 244 10.55 8.88 2.52
CA LEU A 244 9.73 9.75 1.68
C LEU A 244 8.76 10.56 2.54
N ALA A 245 8.66 11.86 2.29
CA ALA A 245 7.67 12.73 2.92
C ALA A 245 6.77 13.34 1.86
N THR A 246 5.46 13.16 2.01
CA THR A 246 4.44 13.87 1.23
C THR A 246 3.58 14.73 2.15
N GLU A 247 2.94 15.78 1.65
CA GLU A 247 1.90 16.50 2.42
C GLU A 247 0.48 16.09 2.03
N ALA A 248 0.33 15.37 0.91
CA ALA A 248 -0.94 14.80 0.46
C ALA A 248 -0.82 13.27 0.28
N ASP A 249 -1.24 12.75 -0.87
CA ASP A 249 -1.44 11.33 -1.13
C ASP A 249 -0.26 10.68 -1.87
N VAL A 250 -0.19 9.35 -1.79
CA VAL A 250 0.64 8.48 -2.62
C VAL A 250 -0.29 7.49 -3.32
N LEU A 251 -0.47 7.66 -4.63
CA LEU A 251 -1.45 6.93 -5.42
C LEU A 251 -0.74 5.93 -6.35
N LEU A 252 -1.07 4.64 -6.22
CA LEU A 252 -0.58 3.53 -7.05
C LEU A 252 -1.75 2.67 -7.55
N ARG A 253 -2.89 3.30 -7.89
CA ARG A 253 -4.06 2.56 -8.38
C ARG A 253 -3.74 1.85 -9.68
N ARG A 254 -4.12 0.57 -9.79
CA ARG A 254 -3.87 -0.27 -10.97
C ARG A 254 -2.39 -0.36 -11.39
N ALA A 255 -1.45 -0.06 -10.49
CA ALA A 255 -0.02 -0.22 -10.79
C ALA A 255 0.37 -1.71 -10.82
N ASP A 256 1.26 -2.10 -11.74
CA ASP A 256 1.93 -3.41 -11.76
C ASP A 256 3.36 -3.24 -11.22
N VAL A 257 3.59 -3.66 -9.98
CA VAL A 257 4.89 -3.59 -9.31
C VAL A 257 5.47 -4.98 -9.18
N ARG A 258 6.52 -5.25 -9.95
CA ARG A 258 7.30 -6.49 -9.90
C ARG A 258 8.61 -6.22 -9.20
N GLY A 259 8.74 -6.69 -7.97
CA GLY A 259 9.82 -6.35 -7.05
C GLY A 259 9.27 -5.75 -5.75
N ARG A 260 10.16 -5.32 -4.87
CA ARG A 260 9.79 -4.70 -3.59
C ARG A 260 9.36 -3.25 -3.78
N LEU A 261 8.22 -2.89 -3.19
CA LEU A 261 7.84 -1.52 -2.86
C LEU A 261 8.28 -1.23 -1.42
N GLU A 262 9.34 -0.43 -1.27
CA GLU A 262 9.96 -0.09 0.01
C GLU A 262 9.60 1.35 0.40
N LEU A 263 8.87 1.50 1.50
CA LEU A 263 8.36 2.77 2.03
C LEU A 263 8.86 3.02 3.46
N ARG A 264 9.90 2.31 3.93
CA ARG A 264 10.37 2.41 5.32
C ARG A 264 10.53 3.86 5.79
N GLY A 265 9.92 4.18 6.93
CA GLY A 265 10.03 5.51 7.52
C GLY A 265 9.29 6.63 6.77
N ALA A 266 8.47 6.29 5.76
CA ALA A 266 7.72 7.28 5.00
C ALA A 266 6.63 7.95 5.85
N ARG A 267 6.35 9.21 5.55
CA ARG A 267 5.29 10.02 6.16
C ARG A 267 4.33 10.45 5.07
N ILE A 268 3.11 9.90 5.13
CA ILE A 268 2.05 10.11 4.15
C ILE A 268 0.80 10.49 4.94
N PRO A 269 0.59 11.77 5.28
CA PRO A 269 -0.54 12.19 6.11
C PRO A 269 -1.89 11.93 5.45
N GLY A 270 -1.93 11.91 4.12
CA GLY A 270 -3.10 11.51 3.33
C GLY A 270 -3.18 10.00 3.13
N ARG A 271 -3.51 9.60 1.91
CA ARG A 271 -3.79 8.22 1.52
C ARG A 271 -2.62 7.58 0.78
N LEU A 272 -2.25 6.37 1.19
CA LEU A 272 -1.51 5.41 0.37
C LEU A 272 -2.50 4.47 -0.33
N ASP A 273 -2.80 4.77 -1.59
CA ASP A 273 -3.82 4.08 -2.39
C ASP A 273 -3.20 3.02 -3.29
N LEU A 274 -3.32 1.74 -2.92
CA LEU A 274 -2.89 0.57 -3.69
C LEU A 274 -4.10 -0.20 -4.24
N SER A 275 -5.24 0.47 -4.45
CA SER A 275 -6.44 -0.16 -5.00
C SER A 275 -6.18 -0.73 -6.39
N HIS A 276 -6.58 -1.99 -6.62
CA HIS A 276 -6.36 -2.72 -7.86
C HIS A 276 -4.89 -2.93 -8.26
N ALA A 277 -3.93 -2.61 -7.38
CA ALA A 277 -2.52 -2.77 -7.70
C ALA A 277 -2.12 -4.26 -7.68
N ARG A 278 -1.25 -4.65 -8.61
CA ARG A 278 -0.59 -5.96 -8.59
C ARG A 278 0.78 -5.80 -7.97
N LEU A 279 0.98 -6.41 -6.80
CA LEU A 279 2.26 -6.42 -6.09
C LEU A 279 2.84 -7.82 -6.14
N ALA A 280 3.98 -7.99 -6.82
CA ALA A 280 4.61 -9.29 -7.01
C ALA A 280 6.12 -9.27 -6.73
N ASN A 281 6.53 -9.98 -5.69
CA ASN A 281 7.93 -10.28 -5.36
C ASN A 281 8.02 -11.66 -4.72
N ALA A 282 7.90 -12.71 -5.55
CA ALA A 282 7.87 -14.10 -5.10
C ALA A 282 9.11 -14.44 -4.25
N GLY A 283 8.90 -15.12 -3.12
CA GLY A 283 9.95 -15.51 -2.17
C GLY A 283 10.52 -14.37 -1.32
N ASN A 284 10.09 -13.12 -1.54
CA ASN A 284 10.61 -11.93 -0.86
C ASN A 284 9.48 -11.03 -0.34
N THR A 285 9.82 -9.90 0.28
CA THR A 285 8.84 -8.87 0.68
C THR A 285 8.36 -8.09 -0.55
N ALA A 286 7.06 -8.09 -0.82
CA ALA A 286 6.43 -7.33 -1.91
C ALA A 286 6.17 -5.88 -1.48
N LEU A 287 5.58 -5.67 -0.30
CA LEU A 287 5.35 -4.35 0.27
C LEU A 287 5.99 -4.26 1.66
N ARG A 288 6.92 -3.32 1.83
CA ARG A 288 7.48 -2.95 3.13
C ARG A 288 7.11 -1.50 3.45
N ALA A 289 6.16 -1.31 4.35
CA ALA A 289 5.81 -0.02 4.94
C ALA A 289 6.10 -0.05 6.44
N SER A 290 7.36 -0.30 6.79
CA SER A 290 7.78 -0.37 8.20
C SER A 290 8.07 1.01 8.78
N SER A 291 7.69 1.27 10.04
CA SER A 291 7.91 2.56 10.71
C SER A 291 7.33 3.77 9.97
N CYS A 292 6.24 3.56 9.21
CA CYS A 292 5.57 4.62 8.47
C CYS A 292 4.50 5.30 9.33
N VAL A 293 4.19 6.55 9.00
CA VAL A 293 3.00 7.25 9.49
C VAL A 293 2.12 7.52 8.28
N ILE A 294 0.95 6.89 8.22
CA ILE A 294 0.03 6.92 7.08
C ILE A 294 -1.35 7.34 7.60
N GLY A 295 -2.01 8.29 6.93
CA GLY A 295 -3.41 8.60 7.24
C GLY A 295 -4.30 7.41 6.90
N GLU A 296 -4.38 7.07 5.62
CA GLU A 296 -5.17 5.93 5.13
C GLU A 296 -4.33 4.98 4.29
N LEU A 297 -4.37 3.67 4.59
CA LEU A 297 -3.73 2.64 3.76
C LEU A 297 -4.80 1.79 3.07
N TRP A 298 -4.86 1.84 1.73
CA TRP A 298 -5.86 1.11 0.95
C TRP A 298 -5.24 -0.02 0.16
N LEU A 299 -5.50 -1.26 0.57
CA LEU A 299 -5.27 -2.51 -0.17
C LEU A 299 -6.62 -3.19 -0.43
N ARG A 300 -7.19 -2.95 -1.61
CA ARG A 300 -8.51 -3.47 -2.01
C ARG A 300 -8.62 -3.74 -3.50
N GLU A 301 -9.56 -4.61 -3.86
CA GLU A 301 -10.03 -4.84 -5.23
C GLU A 301 -8.90 -5.21 -6.21
N GLY A 302 -7.83 -5.83 -5.70
CA GLY A 302 -6.67 -6.27 -6.47
C GLY A 302 -6.39 -7.77 -6.28
N PRO A 303 -5.47 -8.33 -7.06
CA PRO A 303 -5.01 -9.70 -6.85
C PRO A 303 -4.31 -9.84 -5.48
N ALA A 304 -4.28 -11.06 -4.94
CA ALA A 304 -3.51 -11.35 -3.73
C ALA A 304 -2.05 -10.96 -3.92
N VAL A 305 -1.49 -10.26 -2.93
CA VAL A 305 -0.07 -9.85 -2.94
C VAL A 305 0.81 -11.10 -3.02
N GLN A 306 1.72 -11.16 -3.99
CA GLN A 306 2.62 -12.29 -4.16
C GLN A 306 3.95 -11.98 -3.47
N GLY A 307 4.11 -12.42 -2.22
CA GLY A 307 5.28 -12.14 -1.38
C GLY A 307 4.85 -11.77 0.04
N ALA A 308 5.78 -11.28 0.86
CA ALA A 308 5.44 -10.86 2.22
C ALA A 308 4.94 -9.41 2.28
N LEU A 309 3.97 -9.15 3.17
CA LEU A 309 3.51 -7.81 3.55
C LEU A 309 4.10 -7.44 4.92
N ASN A 310 4.92 -6.39 4.98
CA ASN A 310 5.54 -5.92 6.21
C ASN A 310 5.04 -4.53 6.57
N LEU A 311 4.26 -4.45 7.66
CA LEU A 311 3.70 -3.23 8.24
C LEU A 311 4.24 -3.00 9.68
N ARG A 312 5.45 -3.48 9.96
CA ARG A 312 6.02 -3.43 11.32
C ARG A 312 6.19 -1.99 11.80
N ARG A 313 5.75 -1.69 13.02
CA ARG A 313 5.83 -0.37 13.66
C ARG A 313 5.16 0.74 12.83
N ALA A 314 4.26 0.39 11.93
CA ALA A 314 3.51 1.40 11.17
C ALA A 314 2.38 1.96 12.04
N GLN A 315 2.09 3.24 11.83
CA GLN A 315 0.95 3.95 12.41
C GLN A 315 0.04 4.33 11.25
N VAL A 316 -1.16 3.75 11.23
CA VAL A 316 -2.14 3.97 10.16
C VAL A 316 -3.43 4.43 10.80
N ASP A 317 -4.04 5.55 10.42
CA ASP A 317 -5.33 5.91 11.01
C ASP A 317 -6.44 4.96 10.51
N VAL A 318 -6.64 4.91 9.19
CA VAL A 318 -7.60 4.01 8.55
C VAL A 318 -6.89 2.93 7.74
N LEU A 319 -6.99 1.68 8.17
CA LEU A 319 -6.48 0.54 7.44
C LEU A 319 -7.60 -0.12 6.63
N PHE A 320 -7.63 0.13 5.33
CA PHE A 320 -8.52 -0.58 4.41
C PHE A 320 -7.76 -1.80 3.85
N LEU A 321 -8.03 -2.98 4.39
CA LEU A 321 -7.36 -4.21 4.00
C LEU A 321 -8.41 -5.29 3.75
N GLN A 322 -8.60 -5.70 2.51
CA GLN A 322 -9.48 -6.81 2.17
C GLN A 322 -8.80 -8.17 2.43
N PRO A 323 -9.49 -9.14 3.08
CA PRO A 323 -8.92 -10.47 3.37
C PRO A 323 -8.36 -11.20 2.14
N GLU A 324 -8.93 -10.97 0.97
CA GLU A 324 -8.57 -11.61 -0.31
C GLU A 324 -7.21 -11.14 -0.84
N VAL A 325 -6.83 -9.90 -0.50
CA VAL A 325 -5.57 -9.28 -0.95
C VAL A 325 -4.40 -9.70 -0.05
N VAL A 326 -4.68 -10.16 1.17
CA VAL A 326 -3.68 -10.48 2.19
C VAL A 326 -2.79 -11.65 1.74
N PRO A 327 -1.45 -11.48 1.70
CA PRO A 327 -0.54 -12.53 1.28
C PRO A 327 -0.48 -13.73 2.25
N ALA A 328 0.33 -14.74 1.89
CA ALA A 328 0.63 -15.86 2.75
C ALA A 328 1.45 -15.48 3.99
N TRP A 329 2.32 -14.46 3.89
CA TRP A 329 3.19 -14.01 4.99
C TRP A 329 2.98 -12.55 5.31
N VAL A 330 2.70 -12.26 6.58
CA VAL A 330 2.42 -10.91 7.06
C VAL A 330 3.21 -10.62 8.33
N GLN A 331 3.85 -9.46 8.40
CA GLN A 331 4.57 -8.97 9.58
C GLN A 331 3.89 -7.71 10.11
N LEU A 332 3.17 -7.85 11.23
CA LEU A 332 2.32 -6.81 11.83
C LEU A 332 2.83 -6.34 13.20
N ASN A 333 4.09 -6.63 13.56
CA ASN A 333 4.64 -6.33 14.88
C ASN A 333 4.54 -4.82 15.14
N ASP A 334 3.92 -4.43 16.26
CA ASP A 334 3.70 -3.04 16.66
C ASP A 334 2.95 -2.18 15.61
N LEU A 335 2.14 -2.81 14.74
CA LEU A 335 1.22 -2.09 13.87
C LEU A 335 0.07 -1.51 14.70
N THR A 336 -0.14 -0.20 14.60
CA THR A 336 -1.28 0.48 15.22
C THR A 336 -2.23 1.01 14.16
N TYR A 337 -3.54 0.85 14.41
CA TYR A 337 -4.58 1.44 13.58
C TYR A 337 -5.85 1.82 14.34
N THR A 338 -6.46 2.94 13.96
CA THR A 338 -7.71 3.41 14.58
C THR A 338 -8.89 2.57 14.09
N SER A 339 -8.99 2.37 12.79
CA SER A 339 -10.10 1.64 12.17
C SER A 339 -9.61 0.63 11.14
N LEU A 340 -10.33 -0.48 11.01
CA LEU A 340 -10.06 -1.53 10.05
C LEU A 340 -11.29 -1.73 9.17
N ILE A 341 -11.14 -1.51 7.87
CA ILE A 341 -12.21 -1.51 6.87
C ILE A 341 -11.87 -2.55 5.77
N PRO A 342 -12.85 -3.18 5.10
CA PRO A 342 -14.27 -3.21 5.43
C PRO A 342 -14.54 -3.93 6.76
N HIS A 343 -15.68 -3.62 7.37
CA HIS A 343 -16.15 -4.38 8.52
C HIS A 343 -16.46 -5.80 8.06
N GLU A 344 -15.73 -6.77 8.61
CA GLU A 344 -15.82 -8.19 8.28
C GLU A 344 -15.92 -8.96 9.59
N PRO A 345 -16.56 -10.15 9.62
CA PRO A 345 -16.58 -10.97 10.81
C PRO A 345 -15.15 -11.37 11.22
N ALA A 346 -14.93 -11.45 12.54
CA ALA A 346 -13.62 -11.80 13.12
C ALA A 346 -13.01 -13.07 12.50
N GLU A 347 -13.83 -14.06 12.18
CA GLU A 347 -13.42 -15.34 11.60
C GLU A 347 -12.68 -15.21 10.26
N ARG A 348 -13.05 -14.23 9.43
CA ARG A 348 -12.34 -13.95 8.17
C ARG A 348 -11.03 -13.19 8.37
N ARG A 349 -10.92 -12.41 9.46
CA ARG A 349 -9.72 -11.62 9.78
C ARG A 349 -8.66 -12.43 10.53
N LEU A 350 -9.06 -13.33 11.43
CA LEU A 350 -8.14 -14.10 12.27
C LEU A 350 -7.04 -14.86 11.52
N PRO A 351 -7.30 -15.50 10.36
CA PRO A 351 -6.25 -16.16 9.58
C PRO A 351 -5.07 -15.23 9.23
N MET A 352 -5.31 -13.92 9.04
CA MET A 352 -4.23 -12.97 8.75
C MET A 352 -3.24 -12.83 9.91
N LEU A 353 -3.71 -12.98 11.16
CA LEU A 353 -2.88 -12.88 12.36
C LEU A 353 -2.13 -14.19 12.64
N GLU A 354 -2.60 -15.31 12.10
CA GLU A 354 -1.97 -16.62 12.28
C GLU A 354 -0.85 -16.93 11.29
N LYS A 355 -0.82 -16.20 10.17
CA LYS A 355 0.15 -16.30 9.07
C LYS A 355 1.56 -15.78 9.40
N GLY A 356 1.78 -15.22 10.59
CA GLY A 356 3.09 -14.75 11.05
C GLY A 356 3.91 -15.83 11.78
N ASP A 357 5.24 -15.66 11.79
CA ASP A 357 6.19 -16.62 12.39
C ASP A 357 6.06 -16.78 13.90
N SER A 358 5.44 -15.82 14.60
CA SER A 358 5.43 -15.78 16.07
C SER A 358 4.07 -15.36 16.62
N TYR A 359 3.75 -15.88 17.80
CA TYR A 359 2.57 -15.44 18.54
C TYR A 359 2.82 -14.03 19.10
N LEU A 360 2.07 -13.06 18.59
CA LEU A 360 2.17 -11.65 18.98
C LEU A 360 0.88 -11.24 19.69
N PRO A 361 0.85 -11.16 21.04
CA PRO A 361 -0.35 -10.80 21.78
C PRO A 361 -0.92 -9.44 21.40
N PHE A 362 -0.04 -8.50 21.01
CA PHE A 362 -0.38 -7.12 20.66
C PHE A 362 -1.31 -7.02 19.45
N THR A 363 -1.10 -7.82 18.41
CA THR A 363 -1.91 -7.73 17.17
C THR A 363 -3.36 -8.13 17.40
N TYR A 364 -3.61 -9.07 18.30
CA TYR A 364 -4.96 -9.46 18.73
C TYR A 364 -5.63 -8.36 19.58
N GLU A 365 -4.88 -7.67 20.44
CA GLU A 365 -5.40 -6.54 21.21
C GLU A 365 -5.77 -5.37 20.30
N GLN A 366 -4.92 -5.05 19.32
CA GLN A 366 -5.21 -3.99 18.35
C GLN A 366 -6.48 -4.28 17.55
N LEU A 367 -6.64 -5.53 17.08
CA LEU A 367 -7.86 -5.95 16.38
C LEU A 367 -9.09 -5.91 17.29
N THR A 368 -8.95 -6.30 18.56
CA THR A 368 -10.03 -6.22 19.55
C THR A 368 -10.46 -4.77 19.78
N ALA A 369 -9.50 -3.84 19.91
CA ALA A 369 -9.77 -2.43 20.11
C ALA A 369 -10.50 -1.82 18.89
N ALA A 370 -10.14 -2.22 17.67
CA ALA A 370 -10.81 -1.77 16.45
C ALA A 370 -12.28 -2.23 16.39
N TYR A 371 -12.59 -3.50 16.71
CA TYR A 371 -13.98 -3.98 16.75
C TYR A 371 -14.82 -3.29 17.83
N ARG A 372 -14.25 -3.12 19.03
CA ARG A 372 -14.94 -2.40 20.12
C ARG A 372 -15.27 -0.97 19.75
N ARG A 373 -14.37 -0.28 19.04
CA ARG A 373 -14.58 1.11 18.60
C ARG A 373 -15.78 1.24 17.66
N ILE A 374 -16.07 0.21 16.87
CA ILE A 374 -17.23 0.17 15.95
C ILE A 374 -18.49 -0.35 16.64
N GLY A 375 -18.38 -0.84 17.90
CA GLY A 375 -19.50 -1.39 18.67
C GLY A 375 -19.73 -2.90 18.51
N ASP A 376 -18.86 -3.60 17.77
CA ASP A 376 -18.97 -5.05 17.60
C ASP A 376 -18.26 -5.82 18.74
N ASP A 377 -18.98 -5.90 19.86
CA ASP A 377 -18.53 -6.60 21.06
C ASP A 377 -18.47 -8.12 20.90
N ASP A 378 -19.24 -8.69 19.96
CA ASP A 378 -19.23 -10.13 19.66
C ASP A 378 -17.94 -10.51 18.93
N ALA A 379 -17.58 -9.79 17.86
CA ALA A 379 -16.32 -9.99 17.16
C ALA A 379 -15.12 -9.74 18.07
N ALA A 380 -15.16 -8.71 18.92
CA ALA A 380 -14.11 -8.44 19.91
C ALA A 380 -13.89 -9.63 20.86
N ARG A 381 -14.97 -10.28 21.33
CA ARG A 381 -14.89 -11.49 22.16
C ARG A 381 -14.32 -12.68 21.38
N LEU A 382 -14.70 -12.86 20.12
CA LEU A 382 -14.15 -13.92 19.27
C LEU A 382 -12.64 -13.76 19.03
N VAL A 383 -12.15 -12.53 18.84
CA VAL A 383 -10.72 -12.24 18.69
C VAL A 383 -9.95 -12.56 19.98
N GLN A 384 -10.48 -12.18 21.15
CA GLN A 384 -9.88 -12.52 22.45
C GLN A 384 -9.88 -14.02 22.73
N LEU A 385 -10.94 -14.72 22.32
CA LEU A 385 -10.99 -16.18 22.39
C LEU A 385 -9.91 -16.82 21.51
N ALA A 386 -9.74 -16.33 20.27
CA ALA A 386 -8.69 -16.79 19.37
C ALA A 386 -7.28 -16.52 19.93
N LYS A 387 -7.08 -15.36 20.57
CA LYS A 387 -5.85 -15.03 21.30
C LYS A 387 -5.51 -16.08 22.35
N GLN A 388 -6.47 -16.47 23.21
CA GLN A 388 -6.24 -17.50 24.24
C GLN A 388 -5.98 -18.88 23.63
N ARG A 389 -6.69 -19.25 22.55
CA ARG A 389 -6.44 -20.51 21.82
C ARG A 389 -5.05 -20.57 21.22
N ARG A 390 -4.55 -19.46 20.66
CA ARG A 390 -3.19 -19.38 20.13
C ARG A 390 -2.14 -19.42 21.25
N ARG A 391 -2.36 -18.70 22.35
CA ARG A 391 -1.53 -18.77 23.57
C ARG A 391 -1.46 -20.18 24.13
N ARG A 392 -2.55 -20.95 24.08
CA ARG A 392 -2.55 -22.35 24.55
C ARG A 392 -1.50 -23.19 23.82
N ARG A 393 -1.28 -22.97 22.53
CA ARG A 393 -0.26 -23.70 21.74
C ARG A 393 1.18 -23.42 22.21
N THR A 394 1.42 -22.30 22.89
CA THR A 394 2.75 -21.96 23.43
C THR A 394 2.95 -22.46 24.86
N LEU A 395 1.95 -23.07 25.50
CA LEU A 395 2.03 -23.55 26.87
C LEU A 395 2.58 -24.99 26.97
N PRO A 396 3.19 -25.35 28.12
CA PRO A 396 3.54 -26.74 28.43
C PRO A 396 2.29 -27.64 28.46
N TRP A 397 2.50 -28.96 28.45
CA TRP A 397 1.43 -29.94 28.24
C TRP A 397 0.29 -29.85 29.27
N TYR A 398 0.59 -29.58 30.55
CA TYR A 398 -0.43 -29.39 31.60
C TYR A 398 -1.27 -28.13 31.35
N GLY A 399 -0.64 -27.04 30.92
CA GLY A 399 -1.31 -25.80 30.56
C GLY A 399 -2.19 -25.95 29.32
N ARG A 400 -1.79 -26.83 28.38
CA ARG A 400 -2.62 -27.22 27.23
C ARG A 400 -3.86 -27.98 27.68
N LEU A 401 -3.71 -28.99 28.52
CA LEU A 401 -4.83 -29.78 29.04
C LEU A 401 -5.85 -28.90 29.79
N TRP A 402 -5.37 -28.06 30.70
CA TRP A 402 -6.22 -27.10 31.42
C TRP A 402 -6.90 -26.11 30.47
N GLY A 403 -6.18 -25.60 29.47
CA GLY A 403 -6.75 -24.72 28.46
C GLY A 403 -7.84 -25.38 27.60
N HIS A 404 -7.73 -26.69 27.31
CA HIS A 404 -8.78 -27.44 26.62
C HIS A 404 -10.02 -27.61 27.49
N LEU A 405 -9.86 -27.93 28.78
CA LEU A 405 -10.98 -27.99 29.73
C LEU A 405 -11.72 -26.65 29.80
N GLN A 406 -10.99 -25.53 29.88
CA GLN A 406 -11.58 -24.19 29.90
C GLN A 406 -12.31 -23.82 28.58
N ASP A 407 -11.80 -24.22 27.42
CA ASP A 407 -12.43 -23.97 26.11
C ASP A 407 -13.76 -24.76 25.96
N ILE A 408 -13.78 -26.02 26.44
CA ILE A 408 -14.95 -26.90 26.42
C ILE A 408 -16.02 -26.44 27.43
N ALA A 409 -15.62 -26.18 28.67
CA ALA A 409 -16.57 -25.85 29.74
C ALA A 409 -17.17 -24.44 29.55
N VAL A 410 -16.33 -23.43 29.31
CA VAL A 410 -16.74 -22.01 29.39
C VAL A 410 -16.27 -21.17 28.20
N GLY A 411 -15.44 -21.71 27.31
CA GLY A 411 -14.82 -20.92 26.24
C GLY A 411 -13.96 -19.79 26.81
N TYR A 412 -13.17 -20.07 27.85
CA TYR A 412 -12.34 -19.06 28.56
C TYR A 412 -13.11 -17.88 29.18
N GLY A 413 -14.40 -18.06 29.52
CA GLY A 413 -15.22 -16.99 30.08
C GLY A 413 -15.90 -16.11 29.03
N PHE A 414 -15.66 -16.36 27.74
CA PHE A 414 -16.27 -15.59 26.64
C PHE A 414 -17.58 -16.20 26.12
N ARG A 415 -17.96 -17.42 26.55
CA ARG A 415 -19.22 -18.09 26.18
C ARG A 415 -19.96 -18.66 27.40
N PRO A 416 -20.50 -17.82 28.31
CA PRO A 416 -21.11 -18.26 29.57
C PRO A 416 -22.33 -19.16 29.38
N LEU A 417 -23.07 -19.03 28.27
CA LEU A 417 -24.22 -19.88 27.96
C LEU A 417 -23.89 -21.38 27.86
N ARG A 418 -22.64 -21.73 27.50
CA ARG A 418 -22.20 -23.14 27.50
C ARG A 418 -22.18 -23.75 28.90
N ALA A 419 -21.81 -22.97 29.91
CA ALA A 419 -21.82 -23.43 31.29
C ALA A 419 -23.25 -23.75 31.77
N GLY A 420 -24.24 -22.96 31.32
CA GLY A 420 -25.66 -23.27 31.54
C GLY A 420 -26.09 -24.58 30.87
N GLY A 421 -25.66 -24.83 29.63
CA GLY A 421 -25.90 -26.10 28.95
C GLY A 421 -25.29 -27.31 29.67
N TRP A 422 -24.07 -27.16 30.21
CA TRP A 422 -23.44 -28.19 31.04
C TRP A 422 -24.20 -28.43 32.35
N LEU A 423 -24.67 -27.37 33.02
CA LEU A 423 -25.51 -27.51 34.22
C LEU A 423 -26.81 -28.26 33.91
N LEU A 424 -27.48 -27.94 32.80
CA LEU A 424 -28.70 -28.64 32.37
C LEU A 424 -28.43 -30.12 32.03
N SER A 425 -27.31 -30.41 31.37
CA SER A 425 -26.91 -31.79 31.07
C SER A 425 -26.61 -32.58 32.35
N LEU A 426 -25.89 -31.99 33.30
CA LEU A 426 -25.62 -32.61 34.61
C LEU A 426 -26.91 -32.82 35.40
N LEU A 427 -27.83 -31.86 35.34
CA LEU A 427 -29.15 -31.97 35.94
C LEU A 427 -29.93 -33.14 35.34
N ALA A 428 -29.95 -33.28 34.02
CA ALA A 428 -30.63 -34.38 33.34
C ALA A 428 -30.01 -35.74 33.71
N VAL A 429 -28.66 -35.85 33.67
CA VAL A 429 -27.95 -37.09 34.02
C VAL A 429 -28.20 -37.47 35.49
N GLY A 430 -28.05 -36.54 36.43
CA GLY A 430 -28.34 -36.81 37.83
C GLY A 430 -29.79 -37.20 38.06
N SER A 431 -30.74 -36.50 37.43
CA SER A 431 -32.17 -36.82 37.53
C SER A 431 -32.48 -38.24 37.03
N VAL A 432 -31.84 -38.68 35.94
CA VAL A 432 -32.00 -40.05 35.42
C VAL A 432 -31.36 -41.06 36.38
N VAL A 433 -30.13 -40.83 36.82
CA VAL A 433 -29.42 -41.78 37.69
C VAL A 433 -30.12 -41.97 39.03
N TYR A 434 -30.50 -40.88 39.70
CA TYR A 434 -31.21 -40.95 40.98
C TYR A 434 -32.68 -41.29 40.83
N GLY A 435 -33.29 -41.09 39.65
CA GLY A 435 -34.63 -41.61 39.34
C GLY A 435 -34.65 -43.12 39.09
N LEU A 436 -33.54 -43.69 38.62
CA LEU A 436 -33.37 -45.14 38.49
C LEU A 436 -32.94 -45.79 39.82
N HIS A 437 -32.14 -45.09 40.63
CA HIS A 437 -31.63 -45.58 41.91
C HIS A 437 -31.87 -44.55 43.01
N HIS A 438 -32.99 -44.74 43.71
CA HIS A 438 -33.40 -43.84 44.77
C HIS A 438 -32.45 -43.95 45.98
N PRO A 439 -31.84 -42.84 46.43
CA PRO A 439 -31.03 -42.86 47.65
C PRO A 439 -31.93 -43.15 48.87
N PRO A 440 -31.45 -43.93 49.85
CA PRO A 440 -32.22 -44.23 51.04
C PRO A 440 -32.44 -42.97 51.92
N PRO A 441 -33.63 -42.81 52.51
CA PRO A 441 -33.91 -41.70 53.43
C PRO A 441 -33.10 -41.87 54.72
N LEU A 442 -32.50 -40.77 55.21
CA LEU A 442 -31.76 -40.73 56.48
C LEU A 442 -32.68 -40.92 57.69
N LYS A 443 -33.93 -40.46 57.59
CA LYS A 443 -34.98 -40.63 58.60
C LYS A 443 -36.31 -41.05 57.93
N PRO A 444 -36.68 -42.34 57.96
CA PRO A 444 -37.83 -42.86 57.21
C PRO A 444 -39.18 -42.23 57.55
N GLN A 445 -39.34 -41.66 58.76
CA GLN A 445 -40.60 -41.09 59.24
C GLN A 445 -40.73 -39.58 59.02
N GLU A 446 -39.65 -38.88 58.65
CA GLU A 446 -39.61 -37.41 58.48
C GLU A 446 -39.20 -36.98 57.05
N ALA A 447 -38.89 -37.94 56.15
CA ALA A 447 -38.40 -37.62 54.82
C ALA A 447 -39.53 -37.17 53.87
N PRO A 448 -39.38 -36.03 53.17
CA PRO A 448 -40.33 -35.60 52.14
C PRO A 448 -40.34 -36.58 50.95
N GLY A 449 -41.39 -36.54 50.13
CA GLY A 449 -41.46 -37.35 48.90
C GLY A 449 -40.23 -37.11 48.01
N PHE A 450 -39.55 -38.18 47.60
CA PHE A 450 -38.33 -38.08 46.81
C PHE A 450 -38.63 -37.59 45.40
N ASN A 451 -37.98 -36.50 44.99
CA ASN A 451 -38.01 -36.04 43.60
C ASN A 451 -36.58 -35.95 43.05
N PRO A 452 -36.23 -36.77 42.04
CA PRO A 452 -34.86 -36.86 41.55
C PRO A 452 -34.36 -35.56 40.90
N VAL A 453 -35.26 -34.73 40.35
CA VAL A 453 -34.92 -33.45 39.73
C VAL A 453 -34.54 -32.42 40.78
N PHE A 454 -35.36 -32.27 41.82
CA PHE A 454 -35.09 -31.32 42.92
C PHE A 454 -33.90 -31.77 43.78
N TYR A 455 -33.73 -33.08 43.99
CA TYR A 455 -32.52 -33.62 44.62
C TYR A 455 -31.25 -33.28 43.84
N THR A 456 -31.28 -33.44 42.51
CA THR A 456 -30.12 -33.09 41.66
C THR A 456 -29.90 -31.57 41.59
N LEU A 457 -30.96 -30.75 41.62
CA LEU A 457 -30.87 -29.29 41.71
C LEU A 457 -30.20 -28.84 43.00
N ASP A 458 -30.55 -29.44 44.16
CA ASP A 458 -29.92 -29.16 45.45
C ASP A 458 -28.42 -29.41 45.39
N LEU A 459 -28.00 -30.52 44.78
CA LEU A 459 -26.59 -30.84 44.62
C LEU A 459 -25.86 -29.84 43.70
N LEU A 460 -26.51 -29.35 42.64
CA LEU A 460 -25.86 -28.50 41.64
C LEU A 460 -25.82 -27.01 42.00
N LEU A 461 -26.81 -26.51 42.76
CA LEU A 461 -26.99 -25.09 43.04
C LEU A 461 -26.64 -24.74 44.50
N PRO A 462 -25.47 -24.14 44.77
CA PRO A 462 -25.00 -23.89 46.15
C PRO A 462 -25.91 -22.97 47.00
N VAL A 463 -26.72 -22.14 46.35
CA VAL A 463 -27.47 -21.05 47.01
C VAL A 463 -28.93 -21.42 47.27
N ILE A 464 -29.46 -22.42 46.55
CA ILE A 464 -30.86 -22.79 46.61
C ILE A 464 -30.95 -24.21 47.15
N SER A 465 -31.59 -24.38 48.31
CA SER A 465 -31.91 -25.69 48.87
C SER A 465 -33.42 -25.90 48.89
N PHE A 466 -33.86 -26.97 48.26
CA PHE A 466 -35.22 -27.50 48.22
C PHE A 466 -35.44 -28.57 49.32
N GLY A 467 -34.45 -28.82 50.17
CA GLY A 467 -34.54 -29.69 51.35
C GLY A 467 -34.48 -31.20 51.07
N GLN A 468 -34.14 -31.60 49.84
CA GLN A 468 -34.03 -33.01 49.44
C GLN A 468 -32.64 -33.57 49.74
N GLU A 469 -31.56 -32.81 49.52
CA GLU A 469 -30.18 -33.25 49.79
C GLU A 469 -29.99 -33.70 51.25
N THR A 470 -30.50 -32.93 52.21
CA THR A 470 -30.35 -33.21 53.65
C THR A 470 -31.18 -34.40 54.13
N ALA A 471 -32.17 -34.85 53.35
CA ALA A 471 -33.09 -35.92 53.72
C ALA A 471 -32.64 -37.30 53.21
N PHE A 472 -31.80 -37.36 52.17
CA PHE A 472 -31.43 -38.60 51.48
C PHE A 472 -29.92 -38.77 51.36
N SER A 473 -29.39 -39.93 51.78
CA SER A 473 -27.94 -40.21 51.74
C SER A 473 -27.63 -41.30 50.72
N PRO A 474 -27.05 -40.98 49.55
CA PRO A 474 -26.62 -41.97 48.59
C PRO A 474 -25.43 -42.78 49.14
N GLN A 475 -25.43 -44.10 48.88
CA GLN A 475 -24.38 -45.01 49.35
C GLN A 475 -23.55 -45.54 48.16
N GLY A 476 -22.27 -45.82 48.40
CA GLY A 476 -21.37 -46.41 47.41
C GLY A 476 -21.03 -45.45 46.24
N GLY A 477 -21.05 -45.95 45.00
CA GLY A 477 -20.67 -45.16 43.82
C GLY A 477 -21.53 -43.91 43.58
N TYR A 478 -22.77 -43.90 44.06
CA TYR A 478 -23.69 -42.75 43.98
C TYR A 478 -23.27 -41.60 44.89
N GLN A 479 -22.55 -41.89 45.98
CA GLN A 479 -21.97 -40.85 46.85
C GLN A 479 -20.87 -40.08 46.12
N THR A 480 -19.98 -40.81 45.41
CA THR A 480 -18.94 -40.19 44.56
C THR A 480 -19.56 -39.33 43.46
N LEU A 481 -20.63 -39.80 42.82
CA LEU A 481 -21.37 -38.99 41.83
C LEU A 481 -21.91 -37.70 42.45
N SER A 482 -22.45 -37.76 43.67
CA SER A 482 -22.98 -36.59 44.39
C SER A 482 -21.87 -35.56 44.63
N TYR A 483 -20.70 -35.98 45.10
CA TYR A 483 -19.56 -35.08 45.29
C TYR A 483 -19.08 -34.45 43.98
N VAL A 484 -19.06 -35.21 42.88
CA VAL A 484 -18.70 -34.68 41.56
C VAL A 484 -19.73 -33.64 41.08
N LEU A 485 -21.02 -33.91 41.26
CA LEU A 485 -22.10 -32.97 40.93
C LEU A 485 -21.98 -31.68 41.75
N VAL A 486 -21.75 -31.77 43.06
CA VAL A 486 -21.57 -30.61 43.94
C VAL A 486 -20.38 -29.75 43.49
N ILE A 487 -19.19 -30.33 43.36
CA ILE A 487 -17.98 -29.59 43.00
C ILE A 487 -18.13 -28.95 41.61
N THR A 488 -18.64 -29.70 40.62
CA THR A 488 -18.78 -29.21 39.25
C THR A 488 -19.90 -28.17 39.14
N GLY A 489 -21.00 -28.37 39.86
CA GLY A 489 -22.14 -27.46 39.98
C GLY A 489 -21.71 -26.10 40.51
N TRP A 490 -20.93 -26.07 41.59
CA TRP A 490 -20.42 -24.82 42.17
C TRP A 490 -19.55 -24.03 41.19
N ILE A 491 -18.63 -24.70 40.48
CA ILE A 491 -17.75 -24.08 39.48
C ILE A 491 -18.56 -23.49 38.32
N LEU A 492 -19.49 -24.26 37.77
CA LEU A 492 -20.32 -23.83 36.64
C LEU A 492 -21.32 -22.74 37.04
N ALA A 493 -21.99 -22.86 38.19
CA ALA A 493 -22.96 -21.89 38.69
C ALA A 493 -22.30 -20.52 38.92
N THR A 494 -21.13 -20.49 39.56
CA THR A 494 -20.35 -19.25 39.75
C THR A 494 -20.01 -18.59 38.42
N THR A 495 -19.69 -19.39 37.41
CA THR A 495 -19.38 -18.91 36.06
C THR A 495 -20.60 -18.32 35.34
N VAL A 496 -21.75 -18.98 35.44
CA VAL A 496 -23.01 -18.49 34.85
C VAL A 496 -23.45 -17.19 35.51
N ILE A 497 -23.43 -17.13 36.84
CA ILE A 497 -23.77 -15.91 37.61
C ILE A 497 -22.83 -14.77 37.20
N THR A 498 -21.52 -15.01 37.19
CA THR A 498 -20.55 -13.99 36.77
C THR A 498 -20.79 -13.52 35.33
N GLY A 499 -21.14 -14.44 34.44
CA GLY A 499 -21.50 -14.14 33.05
C GLY A 499 -22.74 -13.25 32.93
N LEU A 500 -23.81 -13.60 33.65
CA LEU A 500 -25.09 -12.88 33.67
C LEU A 500 -24.95 -11.48 34.30
N THR A 501 -24.25 -11.36 35.43
CA THR A 501 -24.00 -10.05 36.07
C THR A 501 -23.23 -9.12 35.13
N ARG A 502 -22.26 -9.66 34.39
CA ARG A 502 -21.46 -8.88 33.42
C ARG A 502 -22.28 -8.42 32.21
N THR A 503 -23.27 -9.21 31.77
CA THR A 503 -24.20 -8.80 30.70
C THR A 503 -25.21 -7.77 31.18
N VAL A 504 -25.70 -7.86 32.42
CA VAL A 504 -26.67 -6.92 33.00
C VAL A 504 -26.03 -5.58 33.33
N SER A 505 -24.77 -5.55 33.80
CA SER A 505 -24.04 -4.29 34.06
C SER A 505 -23.66 -3.46 32.82
N ARG A 506 -24.01 -3.93 31.62
CA ARG A 506 -23.71 -3.31 30.33
C ARG A 506 -24.94 -2.80 29.59
N GLN A 507 -26.14 -3.01 30.13
CA GLN A 507 -27.36 -2.26 29.80
C GLN A 507 -27.48 -1.10 30.78
#